data_AF-A0A397F9U9-F1
#
_entry.id   AF-A0A397F9U9-F1
#
_cell.length_a   1.000
_cell.length_b   1.000
_cell.length_c   1.000
_cell.angle_alpha   90.00
_cell.angle_beta   90.00
_cell.angle_gamma   90.00
#
_symmetry.space_group_name_H-M   'P 1'
#
loop_
_entity.id
_entity.type
_entity.pdbx_description
1 polymer ?
#
loop_
_entity_poly.entity_id
_entity_poly.type
_entity_poly.pdbx_seq_one_letter_code
_entity_poly.pdbx_strand_id
1 'polypeptide(L)'
;MLAQFYHSMQQLGKPFEVVFVSSDRSQRDFDGYLREMPWLAVPYESDEREALEARHEIRGIPTLKIINTQGAVVDADARQRPLTAATFDRWYAQSYSS
;
A
#
# COMPACT_ATOMS: atom_id res chain seq x y z
N MET A 1 -1.54 -2.08 -14.08
CA MET A 1 -0.55 -1.49 -13.13
C MET A 1 -1.28 -1.01 -11.86
N LEU A 2 -0.63 -0.91 -10.70
CA LEU A 2 -1.31 -0.68 -9.40
C LEU A 2 -2.28 0.52 -9.37
N ALA A 3 -1.94 1.64 -10.03
CA ALA A 3 -2.82 2.81 -10.16
C ALA A 3 -4.15 2.50 -10.88
N GLN A 4 -4.12 1.68 -11.94
CA GLN A 4 -5.33 1.26 -12.65
C GLN A 4 -6.23 0.39 -11.77
N PHE A 5 -5.61 -0.52 -11.00
CA PHE A 5 -6.34 -1.33 -10.03
C PHE A 5 -6.97 -0.45 -8.95
N TYR A 6 -6.21 0.51 -8.42
CA TYR A 6 -6.70 1.48 -7.43
C TYR A 6 -7.96 2.20 -7.90
N HIS A 7 -7.89 2.84 -9.08
CA HIS A 7 -9.06 3.51 -9.66
C HIS A 7 -10.22 2.56 -9.94
N SER A 8 -9.95 1.35 -10.43
CA SER A 8 -11.03 0.37 -10.68
C SER A 8 -11.73 -0.01 -9.38
N MET A 9 -11.00 -0.19 -8.28
CA MET A 9 -11.60 -0.53 -6.99
C MET A 9 -12.35 0.68 -6.39
N GLN A 10 -11.85 1.91 -6.56
CA GLN A 10 -12.57 3.14 -6.20
C GLN A 10 -13.91 3.24 -6.94
N GLN A 11 -13.92 3.00 -8.27
CA GLN A 11 -15.14 3.02 -9.07
C GLN A 11 -16.16 1.95 -8.63
N LEU A 12 -15.68 0.82 -8.11
CA LEU A 12 -16.52 -0.24 -7.54
C LEU A 12 -16.94 0.04 -6.08
N GLY A 13 -16.57 1.19 -5.50
CA GLY A 13 -16.91 1.56 -4.13
C GLY A 13 -16.23 0.70 -3.06
N LYS A 14 -15.08 0.09 -3.37
CA LYS A 14 -14.34 -0.72 -2.41
C LYS A 14 -13.68 0.18 -1.35
N PRO A 15 -13.84 -0.10 -0.04
CA PRO A 15 -13.37 0.78 1.02
C PRO A 15 -11.92 0.46 1.42
N PHE A 16 -10.97 1.12 0.76
CA PHE A 16 -9.54 0.99 1.08
C PHE A 16 -8.76 2.23 0.62
N GLU A 17 -7.51 2.32 1.06
CA GLU A 17 -6.55 3.32 0.59
C GLU A 17 -5.19 2.65 0.33
N VAL A 18 -4.41 3.20 -0.61
CA VAL A 18 -2.99 2.90 -0.77
C VAL A 18 -2.21 4.03 -0.11
N VAL A 19 -1.22 3.69 0.73
CA VAL A 19 -0.33 4.69 1.33
C VAL A 19 1.08 4.39 0.86
N PHE A 20 1.68 5.35 0.15
CA PHE A 20 3.06 5.27 -0.28
C PHE A 20 4.00 5.57 0.89
N VAL A 21 4.87 4.62 1.21
CA VAL A 21 5.98 4.77 2.14
C VAL A 21 7.25 4.72 1.32
N SER A 22 7.90 5.88 1.19
CA SER A 22 9.08 6.02 0.33
C SER A 22 10.36 5.63 1.05
N SER A 23 11.20 4.87 0.36
CA SER A 23 12.59 4.59 0.72
C SER A 23 13.58 5.46 -0.09
N ASP A 24 13.09 6.54 -0.71
CA ASP A 24 13.92 7.46 -1.51
C ASP A 24 14.95 8.19 -0.66
N ARG A 25 16.09 8.55 -1.27
CA ARG A 25 17.19 9.24 -0.60
C ARG A 25 17.10 10.76 -0.67
N SER A 26 16.08 11.31 -1.33
CA SER A 26 15.86 12.74 -1.39
C SER A 26 14.37 13.10 -1.50
N GLN A 27 14.00 14.26 -0.96
CA GLN A 27 12.67 14.86 -1.13
C GLN A 27 12.30 15.02 -2.62
N ARG A 28 13.29 15.30 -3.48
CA ARG A 28 13.07 15.50 -4.92
C ARG A 28 12.59 14.23 -5.62
N ASP A 29 13.20 13.09 -5.29
CA ASP A 29 12.85 11.80 -5.87
C ASP A 29 11.46 11.37 -5.36
N PHE A 30 11.22 11.54 -4.06
CA PHE A 30 9.91 11.33 -3.43
C PHE A 30 8.82 12.14 -4.15
N ASP A 31 9.01 13.45 -4.33
CA ASP A 31 8.04 14.32 -5.00
C ASP A 31 7.82 13.91 -6.46
N GLY A 32 8.88 13.44 -7.14
CA GLY A 32 8.81 12.94 -8.50
C GLY A 32 7.88 11.74 -8.61
N TYR A 33 8.10 10.71 -7.78
CA TYR A 33 7.26 9.51 -7.76
C TYR A 33 5.84 9.79 -7.29
N LEU A 34 5.67 10.59 -6.23
CA LEU A 34 4.35 10.88 -5.66
C LEU A 34 3.43 11.57 -6.66
N ARG A 35 3.95 12.46 -7.52
CA ARG A 35 3.14 13.15 -8.55
C ARG A 35 2.47 12.20 -9.55
N GLU A 36 3.01 11.00 -9.74
CA GLU A 36 2.46 9.99 -10.66
C GLU A 36 1.47 9.04 -9.96
N MET A 37 1.28 9.17 -8.64
CA MET A 37 0.49 8.26 -7.83
C MET A 37 -0.84 8.90 -7.42
N PRO A 38 -1.98 8.20 -7.58
CA PRO A 38 -3.30 8.75 -7.27
C PRO A 38 -3.69 8.66 -5.78
N TRP A 39 -2.73 8.37 -4.90
CA TRP A 39 -2.96 7.98 -3.51
C TRP A 39 -2.08 8.76 -2.53
N LEU A 40 -2.29 8.54 -1.24
CA LEU A 40 -1.61 9.26 -0.16
C LEU A 40 -0.17 8.76 0.03
N ALA A 41 0.64 9.56 0.73
CA ALA A 41 1.98 9.19 1.15
C ALA A 41 2.23 9.59 2.59
N VAL A 42 3.10 8.82 3.27
CA VAL A 42 3.74 9.30 4.49
C VAL A 42 4.70 10.43 4.12
N PRO A 43 4.69 11.57 4.81
CA PRO A 43 5.59 12.68 4.52
C PRO A 43 7.06 12.22 4.49
N TYR A 44 7.85 12.79 3.57
CA TYR A 44 9.25 12.41 3.43
C TYR A 44 10.07 12.69 4.70
N GLU A 45 9.84 13.79 5.40
CA GLU A 45 10.59 14.13 6.63
C GLU A 45 10.08 13.40 7.88
N SER A 46 9.15 12.46 7.75
CA SER A 46 8.53 11.77 8.88
C SER A 46 9.27 10.45 9.23
N ASP A 47 9.64 10.32 10.50
CA ASP A 47 10.31 9.12 11.06
C ASP A 47 9.42 7.87 10.99
N GLU A 48 8.10 8.07 10.84
CA GLU A 48 7.13 6.99 10.65
C GLU A 48 7.45 6.13 9.41
N ARG A 49 8.16 6.65 8.41
CA ARG A 49 8.61 5.85 7.26
C ARG A 49 9.50 4.69 7.71
N GLU A 50 10.54 5.00 8.48
CA GLU A 50 11.48 4.00 9.01
C GLU A 50 10.80 3.09 10.03
N ALA A 51 9.93 3.64 10.87
CA ALA A 51 9.16 2.86 11.84
C ALA A 51 8.23 1.84 11.15
N LEU A 52 7.57 2.22 10.05
CA LEU A 52 6.71 1.32 9.27
C LEU A 52 7.53 0.25 8.53
N GLU A 53 8.66 0.63 7.94
CA GLU A 53 9.57 -0.33 7.29
C GLU A 53 10.06 -1.40 8.28
N ALA A 54 10.49 -0.98 9.47
CA ALA A 54 10.93 -1.88 10.52
C ALA A 54 9.79 -2.76 11.06
N ARG A 55 8.64 -2.15 11.39
CA ARG A 55 7.47 -2.85 11.95
C ARG A 55 6.93 -3.92 11.01
N HIS A 56 6.94 -3.65 9.71
CA HIS A 56 6.43 -4.58 8.72
C HIS A 56 7.54 -5.40 8.06
N GLU A 57 8.75 -5.41 8.60
CA GLU A 57 9.89 -6.20 8.10
C GLU A 57 10.08 -6.06 6.57
N ILE A 58 10.16 -4.83 6.08
CA ILE A 58 10.38 -4.58 4.65
C ILE A 58 11.83 -4.91 4.32
N ARG A 59 12.06 -5.93 3.48
CA ARG A 59 13.40 -6.45 3.15
C ARG A 59 13.88 -6.04 1.75
N GLY A 60 13.05 -5.35 0.99
CA GLY A 60 13.38 -4.91 -0.36
C GLY A 60 12.23 -4.16 -1.02
N ILE A 61 12.56 -3.39 -2.05
CA ILE A 61 11.60 -2.62 -2.83
C ILE A 61 11.55 -3.12 -4.28
N PRO A 62 10.39 -3.01 -4.96
CA PRO A 62 9.11 -2.57 -4.41
C PRO A 62 8.41 -3.69 -3.61
N THR A 63 7.79 -3.33 -2.47
CA THR A 63 6.94 -4.22 -1.65
C THR A 63 5.52 -3.65 -1.58
N LEU A 64 4.51 -4.51 -1.62
CA LEU A 64 3.11 -4.16 -1.38
C LEU A 64 2.55 -5.12 -0.32
N LYS A 65 2.10 -4.58 0.81
CA LYS A 65 1.43 -5.33 1.88
C LYS A 65 0.00 -4.85 2.05
N ILE A 66 -0.90 -5.78 2.37
CA ILE A 66 -2.26 -5.44 2.78
C ILE A 66 -2.33 -5.52 4.29
N ILE A 67 -2.82 -4.44 4.89
CA ILE A 67 -2.93 -4.27 6.34
C ILE A 67 -4.39 -3.88 6.62
N ASN A 68 -5.00 -4.50 7.63
CA ASN A 68 -6.34 -4.14 8.06
C ASN A 68 -6.33 -2.93 9.02
N THR A 69 -7.51 -2.47 9.44
CA THR A 69 -7.65 -1.29 10.31
C THR A 69 -7.11 -1.49 11.72
N GLN A 70 -6.83 -2.73 12.13
CA GLN A 70 -6.20 -3.11 13.39
C GLN A 70 -4.67 -3.16 13.28
N GLY A 71 -4.09 -2.88 12.10
CA GLY A 71 -2.65 -2.93 11.86
C GLY A 71 -2.11 -4.35 11.61
N ALA A 72 -2.97 -5.35 11.46
CA ALA A 72 -2.57 -6.73 11.17
C ALA A 72 -2.33 -6.91 9.67
N VAL A 73 -1.28 -7.66 9.33
CA VAL A 73 -0.95 -7.98 7.93
C VAL A 73 -1.89 -9.07 7.42
N VAL A 74 -2.68 -8.74 6.40
CA VAL A 74 -3.59 -9.65 5.70
C VAL A 74 -2.86 -10.39 4.58
N ASP A 75 -2.01 -9.67 3.83
CA ASP A 75 -1.16 -10.26 2.80
C ASP A 75 0.20 -9.58 2.80
N ALA A 76 1.25 -10.35 3.08
CA ALA A 76 2.62 -9.84 3.14
C ALA A 76 3.27 -9.71 1.76
N ASP A 77 2.70 -10.29 0.71
CA ASP A 77 3.26 -10.29 -0.65
C ASP A 77 2.18 -10.04 -1.71
N ALA A 78 1.41 -8.98 -1.50
CA ALA A 78 0.32 -8.59 -2.41
C ALA A 78 0.83 -8.21 -3.80
N ARG A 79 2.13 -7.88 -3.92
CA ARG A 79 2.80 -7.62 -5.20
C ARG A 79 2.75 -8.83 -6.14
N GLN A 80 2.77 -10.05 -5.62
CA GLN A 80 2.71 -11.29 -6.42
C GLN A 80 1.29 -11.74 -6.73
N ARG A 81 0.27 -11.01 -6.27
CA ARG A 81 -1.13 -11.40 -6.48
C ARG A 81 -1.70 -10.76 -7.75
N PRO A 82 -2.65 -11.42 -8.42
CA PRO A 82 -3.43 -10.79 -9.48
C PRO A 82 -4.22 -9.60 -8.91
N LEU A 83 -3.99 -8.40 -9.42
CA LEU A 83 -4.72 -7.19 -9.01
C LEU A 83 -6.12 -7.15 -9.64
N THR A 84 -7.07 -7.87 -9.04
CA THR A 84 -8.47 -8.00 -9.50
C THR A 84 -9.45 -7.76 -8.37
N ALA A 85 -10.72 -7.47 -8.70
CA ALA A 85 -11.79 -7.33 -7.71
C ALA A 85 -11.92 -8.57 -6.81
N ALA A 86 -11.81 -9.77 -7.38
CA ALA A 86 -11.86 -11.01 -6.60
C ALA A 86 -10.70 -11.15 -5.62
N THR A 87 -9.51 -10.66 -5.97
CA THR A 87 -8.37 -10.62 -5.03
C THR A 87 -8.62 -9.63 -3.90
N PHE A 88 -9.14 -8.43 -4.24
CA PHE A 88 -9.56 -7.46 -3.24
C PHE A 88 -10.57 -8.06 -2.26
N ASP A 89 -11.61 -8.73 -2.77
CA ASP A 89 -12.68 -9.28 -1.93
C ASP A 89 -12.18 -10.35 -0.96
N ARG A 90 -11.16 -11.13 -1.35
CA ARG A 90 -10.49 -12.06 -0.43
C ARG A 90 -9.73 -11.35 0.68
N TRP A 91 -8.94 -10.33 0.33
CA TRP A 91 -8.24 -9.51 1.34
C TRP A 91 -9.22 -8.83 2.29
N TYR A 92 -10.32 -8.29 1.74
CA TYR A 92 -11.35 -7.61 2.52
C TYR A 92 -12.04 -8.58 3.47
N ALA A 93 -12.46 -9.77 3.00
CA ALA A 93 -13.09 -10.77 3.86
C ALA A 93 -12.16 -11.21 5.01
N GLN A 94 -10.88 -11.46 4.72
CA GLN A 94 -9.88 -11.86 5.72
C GLN A 94 -9.63 -10.78 6.78
N SER A 95 -9.88 -9.50 6.45
CA SER A 95 -9.70 -8.39 7.40
C SER A 95 -10.70 -8.42 8.56
N TYR A 96 -11.82 -9.14 8.42
CA TYR A 96 -12.90 -9.22 9.43
C TYR A 96 -13.15 -10.64 9.94
N SER A 97 -12.45 -11.64 9.40
CA SER A 97 -12.50 -13.01 9.93
C SER A 97 -11.69 -13.07 11.22
N SER A 98 -12.39 -13.14 12.35
CA SER A 98 -11.80 -13.40 13.67
C SER A 98 -11.38 -14.86 13.82
#